data_AF-A0A944CPL9-F1
#
_entry.id   AF-A0A944CPL9-F1
#
_cell.length_a   1.000
_cell.length_b   1.000
_cell.length_c   1.000
_cell.angle_alpha   90.00
_cell.angle_beta   90.00
_cell.angle_gamma   90.00
#
_symmetry.space_group_name_H-M   'P 1'
#
loop_
_entity.id
_entity.type
_entity.pdbx_description
1 polymer ?
#
loop_
_entity_poly.entity_id
_entity_poly.type
_entity_poly.pdbx_seq_one_letter_code
_entity_poly.pdbx_strand_id
1 'polypeptide(L)'
;MCVSHHNIEQQAYHFAEQIRQYTKYRPLYIEFIGEGSFAFEQGEPLPANNPGVISKIVLADKEGNQYRIEPDELGLQFARGEIDYKEYLYQQKKENKQLIGLTLVLVAGFGITGWGFIALLL
;
A
#
# COMPACT_ATOMS: atom_id res chain seq x y z
N MET A 1 0.35 -15.95 14.55
CA MET A 1 -0.29 -16.28 13.26
C MET A 1 0.58 -15.70 12.16
N CYS A 2 1.35 -16.53 11.46
CA CYS A 2 2.14 -16.06 10.32
C CYS A 2 1.19 -15.91 9.14
N VAL A 3 0.84 -14.67 8.80
CA VAL A 3 0.16 -14.39 7.53
C VAL A 3 1.14 -14.81 6.44
N SER A 4 0.66 -15.62 5.50
CA SER A 4 1.43 -16.00 4.31
C SER A 4 1.89 -14.72 3.59
N HIS A 5 3.19 -14.40 3.67
CA HIS A 5 3.79 -13.23 3.01
C HIS A 5 3.54 -13.25 1.50
N HIS A 6 3.38 -14.45 0.94
CA HIS A 6 3.15 -14.69 -0.48
C HIS A 6 1.93 -13.95 -1.04
N ASN A 7 0.82 -13.86 -0.27
CA ASN A 7 -0.40 -13.24 -0.76
C ASN A 7 -0.27 -11.70 -0.83
N ILE A 8 0.44 -11.11 0.14
CA ILE A 8 0.67 -9.66 0.21
C ILE A 8 1.63 -9.25 -0.93
N GLU A 9 2.70 -10.03 -1.11
CA GLU A 9 3.65 -9.85 -2.21
C GLU A 9 2.96 -9.95 -3.57
N GLN A 10 2.15 -11.00 -3.78
CA GLN A 10 1.45 -11.22 -5.04
C GLN A 10 0.43 -10.13 -5.34
N GLN A 11 -0.30 -9.65 -4.33
CA GLN A 11 -1.25 -8.55 -4.47
C GLN A 11 -0.54 -7.24 -4.85
N ALA A 12 0.52 -6.87 -4.13
CA ALA A 12 1.31 -5.69 -4.44
C ALA A 12 1.91 -5.78 -5.85
N TYR A 13 2.39 -6.95 -6.26
CA TYR A 13 2.89 -7.17 -7.61
C TYR A 13 1.80 -6.99 -8.68
N HIS A 14 0.61 -7.55 -8.46
CA HIS A 14 -0.53 -7.41 -9.37
C HIS A 14 -0.92 -5.95 -9.58
N PHE A 15 -1.06 -5.18 -8.49
CA PHE A 15 -1.35 -3.75 -8.58
C PHE A 15 -0.20 -2.96 -9.21
N ALA A 16 1.05 -3.33 -8.94
CA ALA A 16 2.20 -2.68 -9.56
C ALA A 16 2.23 -2.87 -11.08
N GLU A 17 1.93 -4.07 -11.58
CA GLU A 17 1.75 -4.30 -13.01
C GLU A 17 0.59 -3.48 -13.58
N GLN A 18 -0.57 -3.44 -12.91
CA GLN A 18 -1.70 -2.64 -13.36
C GLN A 18 -1.37 -1.13 -13.40
N ILE A 19 -0.72 -0.61 -12.37
CA ILE A 19 -0.27 0.79 -12.31
C ILE A 19 0.66 1.05 -13.49
N ARG A 20 1.66 0.19 -13.73
CA ARG A 20 2.59 0.34 -14.85
C ARG A 20 1.89 0.35 -16.20
N GLN A 21 0.88 -0.51 -16.38
CA GLN A 21 0.15 -0.67 -17.65
C GLN A 21 -0.82 0.49 -17.94
N TYR A 22 -1.51 1.00 -16.91
CA TYR A 22 -2.62 1.94 -17.08
C TYR A 22 -2.29 3.37 -16.64
N THR A 23 -1.08 3.63 -16.16
CA THR A 23 -0.72 4.97 -15.69
C THR A 23 -0.64 5.99 -16.82
N LYS A 24 -1.13 7.22 -16.56
CA LYS A 24 -0.91 8.38 -17.43
C LYS A 24 0.45 9.06 -17.19
N TYR A 25 1.16 8.64 -16.15
CA TYR A 25 2.45 9.17 -15.73
C TYR A 25 3.59 8.28 -16.22
N ARG A 26 4.82 8.79 -16.26
CA ARG A 26 6.00 8.01 -16.60
C ARG A 26 6.45 7.19 -15.37
N PRO A 27 6.45 5.84 -15.40
CA PRO A 27 7.03 5.04 -14.33
C PRO A 27 8.55 5.29 -14.24
N LEU A 28 9.07 5.47 -13.02
CA LEU A 28 10.51 5.66 -12.77
C LEU A 28 11.15 4.42 -12.14
N TYR A 29 10.70 4.05 -10.94
CA TYR A 29 11.21 2.91 -10.19
C TYR A 29 10.18 2.42 -9.16
N ILE A 30 10.38 1.21 -8.66
CA ILE A 30 9.68 0.64 -7.51
C ILE A 30 10.62 0.51 -6.32
N GLU A 31 10.05 0.50 -5.13
CA GLU A 31 10.77 0.39 -3.86
C GLU A 31 10.27 -0.81 -3.09
N PHE A 32 11.18 -1.61 -2.58
CA PHE A 32 10.86 -2.79 -1.79
C PHE A 32 10.94 -2.51 -0.30
N ILE A 33 10.20 -3.28 0.50
CA ILE A 33 10.36 -3.27 1.96
C ILE A 33 11.70 -3.93 2.30
N GLY A 34 12.60 -3.17 2.93
CA GLY A 34 13.88 -3.70 3.42
C GLY A 34 14.97 -3.87 2.36
N GLU A 35 14.63 -3.81 1.08
CA GLU A 35 15.55 -3.83 -0.05
C GLU A 35 15.48 -2.54 -0.86
N GLY A 36 16.44 -2.35 -1.78
CA GLY A 36 16.65 -1.11 -2.54
C GLY A 36 15.51 -0.73 -3.51
N SER A 37 15.86 0.00 -4.56
CA SER A 37 14.92 0.39 -5.61
C SER A 37 15.26 -0.29 -6.93
N PHE A 38 14.23 -0.60 -7.71
CA PHE A 38 14.37 -1.17 -9.05
C PHE A 38 13.80 -0.20 -10.08
N ALA A 39 14.63 0.26 -10.99
CA ALA A 39 14.22 1.14 -12.08
C ALA A 39 13.40 0.39 -13.12
N PHE A 40 12.37 1.04 -13.66
CA PHE A 40 11.67 0.49 -14.82
C PHE A 40 12.56 0.61 -16.06
N GLU A 41 13.10 -0.51 -16.52
CA GLU A 41 13.72 -0.63 -17.84
C GLU A 41 12.59 -0.60 -18.90
N GLN A 42 12.77 0.17 -19.98
CA GLN A 42 11.74 0.30 -21.01
C GLN A 42 11.43 -1.04 -21.67
N GLY A 43 10.20 -1.51 -21.53
CA GLY A 43 9.69 -2.69 -22.25
C GLY A 43 9.86 -4.03 -21.51
N GLU A 44 10.56 -4.07 -20.37
CA GLU A 44 10.68 -5.29 -19.58
C GLU A 44 9.57 -5.39 -18.53
N PRO A 45 9.01 -6.59 -18.29
CA PRO A 45 8.08 -6.80 -17.16
C PRO A 45 8.79 -6.54 -15.83
N LEU A 46 8.00 -6.33 -14.76
CA LEU A 46 8.56 -6.36 -13.42
C LEU A 46 9.33 -7.69 -13.19
N PRO A 47 10.41 -7.68 -12.38
CA PRO A 47 11.20 -8.87 -12.15
C PRO A 47 10.33 -9.97 -11.55
N ALA A 48 10.17 -11.08 -12.29
CA ALA A 48 9.35 -12.21 -11.87
C ALA A 48 9.94 -12.98 -10.68
N ASN A 49 11.27 -12.87 -10.49
CA ASN A 49 11.96 -13.37 -9.30
C ASN A 49 12.03 -12.24 -8.26
N ASN A 50 11.22 -12.41 -7.23
CA ASN A 50 10.84 -11.43 -6.22
C ASN A 50 12.04 -10.99 -5.33
N PRO A 51 12.43 -9.71 -5.28
CA PRO A 51 13.38 -9.20 -4.29
C PRO A 51 12.71 -8.99 -2.91
N GLY A 52 11.38 -8.77 -2.88
CA GLY A 52 10.65 -8.53 -1.64
C GLY A 52 9.28 -7.89 -1.87
N VAL A 53 8.63 -7.46 -0.79
CA VAL A 53 7.32 -6.81 -0.86
C VAL A 53 7.48 -5.41 -1.50
N ILE A 54 6.79 -5.14 -2.61
CA ILE A 54 6.75 -3.79 -3.19
C ILE A 54 6.02 -2.87 -2.22
N SER A 55 6.72 -1.85 -1.73
CA SER A 55 6.18 -0.86 -0.81
C SER A 55 5.60 0.34 -1.55
N LYS A 56 6.28 0.80 -2.60
CA LYS A 56 5.93 2.03 -3.32
C LYS A 56 6.32 1.94 -4.79
N ILE A 57 5.62 2.72 -5.61
CA ILE A 57 5.91 2.96 -7.01
C ILE A 57 6.12 4.47 -7.18
N VAL A 58 7.18 4.86 -7.87
CA VAL A 58 7.48 6.26 -8.16
C VAL A 58 7.16 6.54 -9.62
N LEU A 59 6.27 7.51 -9.82
CA LEU A 59 5.80 7.99 -11.10
C LEU A 59 6.24 9.45 -11.29
N ALA A 60 6.44 9.88 -12.54
CA ALA A 60 6.71 11.27 -12.88
C ALA A 60 5.70 11.82 -13.88
N ASP A 61 5.25 13.05 -13.69
CA ASP A 61 4.50 13.77 -14.71
C ASP A 61 5.41 14.37 -15.80
N LYS A 62 4.78 15.12 -16.71
CA LYS A 62 5.46 15.80 -17.82
C LYS A 62 6.31 16.98 -17.36
N GLU A 63 6.03 17.53 -16.19
CA GLU A 63 6.76 18.66 -15.59
C GLU A 63 7.96 18.18 -14.76
N GLY A 64 8.04 16.87 -14.50
CA GLY A 64 9.10 16.23 -13.72
C GLY A 64 8.75 16.07 -12.24
N ASN A 65 7.52 16.41 -11.82
CA ASN A 65 7.07 16.17 -10.45
C ASN A 65 6.98 14.66 -10.20
N GLN A 66 7.53 14.22 -9.08
CA GLN A 66 7.54 12.81 -8.70
C GLN A 66 6.45 12.51 -7.68
N TYR A 67 5.71 11.45 -7.93
CA TYR A 67 4.64 10.95 -7.06
C TYR A 67 5.00 9.55 -6.59
N ARG A 68 5.07 9.39 -5.28
CA ARG A 68 5.30 8.11 -4.64
C ARG A 68 3.96 7.57 -4.14
N ILE A 69 3.52 6.46 -4.70
CA ILE A 69 2.21 5.83 -4.43
C ILE A 69 2.35 4.38 -4.00
N GLU A 70 1.33 3.84 -3.35
CA GLU A 70 1.27 2.43 -2.97
C GLU A 70 0.75 1.55 -4.12
N PRO A 71 1.20 0.28 -4.21
CA PRO A 71 0.66 -0.68 -5.15
C PRO A 71 -0.68 -1.25 -4.66
N ASP A 72 -1.70 -0.39 -4.64
CA ASP A 72 -3.06 -0.71 -4.22
C ASP A 72 -4.11 -0.05 -5.14
N GLU A 73 -5.38 -0.20 -4.79
CA GLU A 73 -6.50 0.35 -5.55
C GLU A 73 -6.46 1.89 -5.62
N LEU A 74 -6.13 2.58 -4.52
CA LEU A 74 -6.04 4.04 -4.49
C LEU A 74 -4.89 4.56 -5.34
N GLY A 75 -3.74 3.90 -5.29
CA GLY A 75 -2.60 4.16 -6.14
C GLY A 75 -2.93 3.96 -7.61
N LEU A 76 -3.70 2.92 -7.95
CA LEU A 76 -4.19 2.67 -9.31
C LEU A 76 -5.14 3.76 -9.80
N GLN A 77 -6.09 4.20 -8.97
CA GLN A 77 -7.00 5.31 -9.29
C GLN A 77 -6.23 6.61 -9.54
N PHE A 78 -5.24 6.91 -8.70
CA PHE A 78 -4.35 8.04 -8.92
C PHE A 78 -3.55 7.90 -10.22
N ALA A 79 -2.95 6.74 -10.46
CA ALA A 79 -2.13 6.49 -11.65
C ALA A 79 -2.92 6.62 -12.95
N ARG A 80 -4.18 6.18 -12.96
CA ARG A 80 -5.13 6.38 -14.08
C ARG A 80 -5.60 7.83 -14.21
N GLY A 81 -5.42 8.64 -13.18
CA GLY A 81 -5.85 10.02 -13.13
C GLY A 81 -7.32 10.22 -12.77
N GLU A 82 -7.94 9.21 -12.15
CA GLU A 82 -9.31 9.26 -11.64
C GLU A 82 -9.40 10.18 -10.41
N ILE A 83 -8.32 10.24 -9.62
CA ILE A 83 -8.13 11.18 -8.50
C ILE A 83 -6.84 11.97 -8.67
N ASP A 84 -6.78 13.17 -8.09
CA ASP A 84 -5.54 13.95 -8.02
C ASP A 84 -4.67 13.53 -6.82
N TYR A 85 -3.43 14.01 -6.77
CA TYR A 85 -2.49 13.61 -5.72
C TYR A 85 -2.90 14.09 -4.32
N LYS A 86 -3.59 15.23 -4.22
CA LYS A 86 -4.06 15.76 -2.94
C LYS A 86 -5.19 14.90 -2.40
N GLU A 87 -6.10 14.46 -3.27
CA GLU A 87 -7.18 13.55 -2.94
C GLU A 87 -6.63 12.17 -2.55
N TYR A 88 -5.66 11.64 -3.29
CA TYR A 88 -4.93 10.41 -2.93
C TYR A 88 -4.37 10.48 -1.50
N LEU A 89 -3.64 11.55 -1.16
CA LEU A 89 -3.07 11.73 0.18
C LEU A 89 -4.16 11.87 1.26
N TYR A 90 -5.27 12.51 0.94
CA TYR A 90 -6.40 12.64 1.86
C TYR A 90 -7.04 11.29 2.18
N GLN A 91 -7.30 10.47 1.15
CA GLN A 91 -7.90 9.14 1.32
C GLN A 91 -6.96 8.19 2.06
N GLN A 92 -5.67 8.17 1.71
CA GLN A 92 -4.67 7.37 2.44
C GLN A 92 -4.64 7.71 3.93
N LYS A 93 -4.71 9.00 4.29
CA LYS A 93 -4.74 9.44 5.69
C LYS A 93 -6.05 9.05 6.40
N LYS A 94 -7.17 9.05 5.68
CA LYS A 94 -8.48 8.67 6.20
C LYS A 94 -8.53 7.18 6.54
N GLU A 95 -8.05 6.32 5.66
CA GLU A 95 -8.00 4.87 5.88
C GLU A 95 -7.14 4.52 7.09
N ASN A 96 -5.95 5.13 7.19
CA ASN A 96 -5.07 4.93 8.35
C ASN A 96 -5.74 5.32 9.68
N LYS A 97 -6.49 6.44 9.70
CA LYS A 97 -7.24 6.84 10.89
C LYS A 97 -8.36 5.86 11.24
N GLN A 98 -9.06 5.33 10.24
CA GLN A 98 -10.13 4.34 10.46
C GLN A 98 -9.58 3.04 11.04
N LEU A 99 -8.46 2.53 10.50
CA LEU A 99 -7.78 1.34 11.01
C LEU A 99 -7.35 1.51 12.48
N ILE A 100 -6.74 2.66 12.82
CA ILE A 100 -6.35 2.96 14.21
C ILE A 100 -7.57 3.04 15.14
N GLY A 101 -8.67 3.64 14.68
CA GLY A 101 -9.91 3.71 15.45
C GLY A 101 -10.49 2.33 15.76
N LEU A 102 -10.53 1.45 14.75
CA LEU A 102 -11.03 0.08 14.91
C LEU A 102 -10.19 -0.75 15.87
N THR A 103 -8.86 -0.66 15.78
CA THR A 103 -7.97 -1.40 16.69
C THR A 103 -8.10 -0.92 18.12
N LEU A 104 -8.24 0.38 18.36
CA LEU A 104 -8.49 0.94 19.70
C LEU A 104 -9.81 0.44 20.30
N VAL A 105 -10.90 0.42 19.51
CA VAL A 105 -12.20 -0.10 19.96
C VAL A 105 -12.12 -1.57 20.33
N LEU A 106 -11.42 -2.38 19.52
CA LEU A 106 -11.20 -3.80 19.81
C LEU A 106 -10.40 -3.99 21.11
N VAL A 107 -9.28 -3.29 21.27
CA VAL A 107 -8.43 -3.38 22.47
C VAL A 107 -9.21 -2.96 23.72
N ALA A 108 -9.97 -1.86 23.65
CA ALA A 108 -10.82 -1.43 24.75
C ALA A 108 -11.92 -2.46 25.09
N GLY A 109 -12.56 -3.03 24.06
CA GLY A 109 -13.56 -4.08 24.21
C GLY A 109 -13.00 -5.30 24.94
N PHE A 110 -11.87 -5.84 24.49
CA PHE A 110 -11.20 -6.96 25.14
C PHE A 110 -10.76 -6.64 26.57
N GLY A 111 -10.28 -5.42 26.82
CA GLY A 111 -9.89 -4.97 28.16
C GLY A 111 -11.08 -4.94 29.13
N ILE A 112 -12.22 -4.39 28.69
CA ILE A 112 -13.45 -4.32 29.52
C ILE A 112 -13.99 -5.73 29.79
N THR A 113 -14.07 -6.59 28.76
CA THR A 113 -14.56 -7.97 28.95
C THR A 113 -13.62 -8.81 29.80
N GLY A 114 -12.31 -8.64 29.63
CA GLY A 114 -11.29 -9.35 30.42
C GLY A 114 -11.31 -8.93 31.89
N TRP A 115 -11.40 -7.63 32.16
CA TRP A 115 -11.54 -7.13 33.54
C TRP A 115 -12.88 -7.54 34.17
N GLY A 116 -13.97 -7.49 33.39
CA GLY A 116 -15.28 -7.95 33.83
C GLY A 116 -15.29 -9.43 34.23
N PHE A 117 -14.60 -10.30 33.49
CA PHE A 117 -14.44 -11.71 33.84
C PHE A 117 -13.62 -11.94 35.12
N ILE A 118 -12.53 -11.18 35.31
CA ILE A 118 -11.71 -11.28 36.53
C ILE A 118 -12.52 -10.83 37.75
N ALA A 119 -13.27 -9.72 37.63
CA ALA A 119 -14.10 -9.20 38.72
C ALA A 119 -15.29 -10.10 39.08
N LEU A 120 -15.74 -10.97 38.17
CA LEU A 120 -16.85 -11.92 38.40
C LEU A 120 -16.38 -13.24 39.05
N LEU A 121 -15.08 -13.56 38.93
CA LEU A 121 -14.45 -14.74 39.52
C LEU A 121 -13.80 -14.48 40.90
N LEU A 122 -13.81 -13.23 41.38
CA LEU A 122 -13.20 -12.76 42.62
C LEU A 122 -14.28 -12.42 43.65
#